data_AF-A0A536ACL5-F1
#
_entry.id   AF-A0A536ACL5-F1
#
_cell.length_a   1.000
_cell.length_b   1.000
_cell.length_c   1.000
_cell.angle_alpha   90.00
_cell.angle_beta   90.00
_cell.angle_gamma   90.00
#
_symmetry.space_group_name_H-M   'P 1'
#
loop_
_entity.id
_entity.type
_entity.pdbx_description
1 polymer ?
#
loop_
_entity_poly.entity_id
_entity_poly.type
_entity_poly.pdbx_seq_one_letter_code
_entity_poly.pdbx_strand_id
1 'polypeptide(L)'
;MATIAMPLRRVDIARTGTVVPLIVGLVGTLLSWFGSGWDVSWHRIFGRDTFWSTPHLFIYTGVALWGFAALIATVTAMAGRPIRGRALVLGPLRAELGLALIGIGALVTILAGPFDNLWHALFGRDVDIWSPPHLAGIAGGGIGLLGWLAATAPGVFPIDDRLRRLLGLFTLGNLCAVSVFALNFYYITSVTREAFFYPLLISALVPATLAIATVALPGRWAATWAAVAYTAIALLGYEVLAASGWRPPAFPPLVIAGAIAVDLLRGRGGRSAHPLTLGLGFAVVFVVAEFARMLFFAPPVPTSALGGVEPRVTALYFQYYEQTVARPWLSLWPVAAAILGAPLAAASWLSGKRVAAALGDDLDTEALAHP
;
A
#
# COMPACT_ATOMS: atom_id res chain seq x y z
N MET A 1 -41.28 22.34 7.51
CA MET A 1 -39.95 21.96 6.99
C MET A 1 -39.55 23.02 5.97
N ALA A 2 -38.57 23.87 6.31
CA ALA A 2 -38.07 24.88 5.39
C ALA A 2 -36.93 24.28 4.57
N THR A 3 -37.18 24.00 3.29
CA THR A 3 -36.15 23.60 2.34
C THR A 3 -35.24 24.82 2.11
N ILE A 4 -34.05 24.84 2.71
CA ILE A 4 -33.06 25.89 2.44
C ILE A 4 -32.55 25.65 1.02
N ALA A 5 -33.08 26.40 0.06
CA ALA A 5 -32.57 26.40 -1.30
C ALA A 5 -31.14 26.94 -1.28
N MET A 6 -30.15 26.07 -1.52
CA MET A 6 -28.78 26.52 -1.72
C MET A 6 -28.70 27.33 -3.03
N PRO A 7 -27.96 28.46 -3.06
CA PRO A 7 -27.75 29.20 -4.30
C PRO A 7 -27.12 28.30 -5.37
N LEU A 8 -27.58 28.39 -6.63
CA LEU A 8 -27.07 27.60 -7.76
C LEU A 8 -25.54 27.59 -7.84
N ARG A 9 -24.90 28.75 -7.61
CA ARG A 9 -23.44 28.89 -7.57
C ARG A 9 -22.77 27.98 -6.53
N ARG A 10 -23.38 27.76 -5.36
CA ARG A 10 -22.83 26.84 -4.33
C ARG A 10 -23.01 25.38 -4.72
N VAL A 11 -24.08 25.05 -5.44
CA VAL A 11 -24.33 23.70 -5.97
C VAL A 11 -23.28 23.34 -7.03
N ASP A 12 -23.00 24.24 -7.96
CA ASP A 12 -21.99 24.01 -9.01
C ASP A 12 -20.58 23.88 -8.43
N ILE A 13 -20.23 24.73 -7.46
CA ILE A 13 -18.95 24.63 -6.73
C ILE A 13 -18.87 23.31 -5.97
N ALA A 14 -19.96 22.84 -5.35
CA ALA A 14 -19.98 21.60 -4.61
C ALA A 14 -19.81 20.37 -5.51
N ARG A 15 -20.49 20.36 -6.67
CA ARG A 15 -20.36 19.26 -7.65
C ARG A 15 -18.97 19.23 -8.26
N THR A 16 -18.47 20.38 -8.72
CA THR A 16 -17.13 20.48 -9.34
C THR A 16 -16.04 20.15 -8.31
N GLY A 17 -16.16 20.67 -7.09
CA GLY A 17 -15.19 20.46 -6.01
C GLY A 17 -15.22 19.07 -5.36
N THR A 18 -16.07 18.16 -5.82
CA THR A 18 -16.07 16.76 -5.37
C THR A 18 -15.78 15.80 -6.53
N VAL A 19 -16.42 15.98 -7.68
CA VAL A 19 -16.22 15.10 -8.85
C VAL A 19 -14.83 15.28 -9.46
N VAL A 20 -14.35 16.51 -9.60
CA VAL A 20 -13.04 16.76 -10.24
C VAL A 20 -11.90 16.19 -9.40
N PRO A 21 -11.79 16.44 -8.07
CA PRO A 21 -10.77 15.81 -7.24
C PRO A 21 -10.79 14.28 -7.30
N LEU A 22 -11.99 13.67 -7.32
CA LEU A 22 -12.12 12.23 -7.45
C LEU A 22 -11.51 11.72 -8.76
N ILE A 23 -11.92 12.27 -9.90
CA ILE A 23 -11.43 11.82 -11.21
C ILE A 23 -9.93 12.05 -11.33
N VAL A 24 -9.46 13.27 -11.04
CA VAL A 24 -8.04 13.65 -11.13
C VAL A 24 -7.21 12.73 -10.24
N GLY A 25 -7.65 12.51 -9.01
CA GLY A 25 -6.93 11.68 -8.07
C GLY A 25 -6.98 10.18 -8.38
N LEU A 26 -8.07 9.66 -8.95
CA LEU A 26 -8.15 8.27 -9.43
C LEU A 26 -7.19 8.05 -10.61
N VAL A 27 -7.17 8.96 -11.59
CA VAL A 27 -6.19 8.93 -12.68
C VAL A 27 -4.76 8.98 -12.11
N GLY A 28 -4.53 9.88 -11.15
CA GLY A 28 -3.25 9.97 -10.44
C GLY A 28 -2.84 8.67 -9.76
N THR A 29 -3.78 8.00 -9.10
CA THR A 29 -3.55 6.74 -8.39
C THR A 29 -3.23 5.61 -9.36
N LEU A 30 -3.91 5.54 -10.50
CA LEU A 30 -3.63 4.54 -11.52
C LEU A 30 -2.26 4.74 -12.17
N LEU A 31 -1.89 6.00 -12.46
CA LEU A 31 -0.57 6.34 -13.00
C LEU A 31 0.55 6.04 -12.02
N SER A 32 0.41 6.43 -10.75
CA SER A 32 1.44 6.17 -9.74
C SER A 32 1.56 4.67 -9.42
N TRP A 33 0.44 3.95 -9.37
CA TRP A 33 0.42 2.50 -9.21
C TRP A 33 1.15 1.79 -10.36
N PHE A 34 0.78 2.11 -11.60
CA PHE A 34 1.40 1.52 -12.79
C PHE A 34 2.89 1.87 -12.87
N GLY A 35 3.22 3.15 -12.67
CA GLY A 35 4.60 3.63 -12.66
C GLY A 35 5.45 2.91 -11.61
N SER A 36 4.93 2.71 -10.40
CA SER A 36 5.66 2.00 -9.33
C SER A 36 5.91 0.52 -9.66
N GLY A 37 4.91 -0.18 -10.21
CA GLY A 37 5.09 -1.58 -10.64
C GLY A 37 6.07 -1.71 -11.81
N TRP A 38 6.02 -0.76 -12.75
CA TRP A 38 6.93 -0.68 -13.88
C TRP A 38 8.35 -0.36 -13.43
N ASP A 39 8.53 0.56 -12.50
CA ASP A 39 9.82 0.96 -11.95
C ASP A 39 10.57 -0.21 -11.32
N VAL A 40 9.86 -1.06 -10.57
CA VAL A 40 10.44 -2.29 -10.03
C VAL A 40 10.94 -3.22 -11.15
N SER A 41 10.15 -3.36 -12.21
CA SER A 41 10.57 -4.18 -13.36
C SER A 41 11.73 -3.55 -14.13
N TRP A 42 11.77 -2.22 -14.18
CA TRP A 42 12.87 -1.45 -14.76
C TRP A 42 14.17 -1.73 -14.03
N HIS A 43 14.17 -1.60 -12.71
CA HIS A 43 15.33 -1.92 -11.88
C HIS A 43 15.78 -3.38 -12.00
N ARG A 44 14.84 -4.30 -12.19
CA ARG A 44 15.14 -5.71 -12.42
C ARG A 44 15.81 -6.00 -13.77
N ILE A 45 15.68 -5.12 -14.77
CA ILE A 45 16.28 -5.30 -16.09
C ILE A 45 17.51 -4.42 -16.28
N PHE A 46 17.39 -3.14 -15.99
CA PHE A 46 18.39 -2.13 -16.33
C PHE A 46 19.20 -1.67 -15.13
N GLY A 47 18.79 -2.03 -13.90
CA GLY A 47 19.40 -1.50 -12.68
C GLY A 47 19.02 -0.03 -12.46
N ARG A 48 19.96 0.78 -11.97
CA ARG A 48 19.70 2.18 -11.63
C ARG A 48 19.26 2.99 -12.86
N ASP A 49 18.26 3.83 -12.65
CA ASP A 49 17.68 4.70 -13.64
C ASP A 49 18.16 6.15 -13.49
N THR A 50 17.74 7.02 -14.41
CA THR A 50 17.92 8.47 -14.25
C THR A 50 16.73 9.02 -13.47
N PHE A 51 16.90 10.20 -12.86
CA PHE A 51 15.78 10.94 -12.25
C PHE A 51 14.57 11.11 -13.20
N TRP A 52 14.79 11.04 -14.51
CA TRP A 52 13.77 11.22 -15.54
C TRP A 52 13.38 9.92 -16.26
N SER A 53 13.54 8.77 -15.61
CA SER A 53 13.09 7.49 -16.19
C SER A 53 11.60 7.51 -16.49
N THR A 54 11.18 6.76 -17.50
CA THR A 54 9.76 6.71 -17.88
C THR A 54 8.87 6.22 -16.74
N PRO A 55 9.23 5.17 -15.96
CA PRO A 55 8.47 4.81 -14.76
C PRO A 55 8.36 5.95 -13.73
N HIS A 56 9.45 6.67 -13.46
CA HIS A 56 9.43 7.83 -12.57
C HIS A 56 8.51 8.95 -13.06
N LEU A 57 8.47 9.24 -14.37
CA LEU A 57 7.54 10.22 -14.92
C LEU A 57 6.06 9.86 -14.67
N PHE A 58 5.72 8.56 -14.74
CA PHE A 58 4.38 8.09 -14.37
C PHE A 58 4.11 8.25 -12.87
N ILE A 59 5.09 7.94 -12.02
CA ILE A 59 4.99 8.16 -10.57
C ILE A 59 4.79 9.64 -10.26
N TYR A 60 5.67 10.51 -10.76
CA TYR A 60 5.64 11.95 -10.50
C TYR A 60 4.35 12.58 -10.99
N THR A 61 3.90 12.21 -12.19
CA THR A 61 2.63 12.69 -12.74
C THR A 61 1.47 12.20 -11.87
N GLY A 62 1.46 10.92 -11.51
CA GLY A 62 0.40 10.34 -10.68
C GLY A 62 0.28 11.02 -9.31
N VAL A 63 1.40 11.20 -8.63
CA VAL A 63 1.48 11.84 -7.32
C VAL A 63 1.22 13.35 -7.41
N ALA A 64 1.64 14.02 -8.48
CA ALA A 64 1.26 15.42 -8.70
C ALA A 64 -0.26 15.58 -8.85
N LEU A 65 -0.93 14.65 -9.53
CA LEU A 65 -2.40 14.64 -9.63
C LEU A 65 -3.07 14.41 -8.27
N TRP A 66 -2.47 13.64 -7.35
CA TRP A 66 -2.95 13.58 -5.96
C TRP A 66 -2.89 14.95 -5.29
N GLY A 67 -1.76 15.65 -5.44
CA GLY A 67 -1.59 17.02 -4.94
C GLY A 67 -2.62 18.00 -5.54
N PHE A 68 -2.88 17.91 -6.86
CA PHE A 68 -3.90 18.73 -7.51
C PHE A 68 -5.32 18.40 -7.01
N ALA A 69 -5.66 17.13 -6.80
CA ALA A 69 -6.94 16.74 -6.22
C ALA A 69 -7.14 17.37 -4.83
N ALA A 70 -6.11 17.29 -3.97
CA ALA A 70 -6.12 17.91 -2.64
C ALA A 70 -6.23 19.45 -2.72
N LEU A 71 -5.52 20.08 -3.66
CA LEU A 71 -5.56 21.53 -3.87
C LEU A 71 -6.95 22.00 -4.32
N ILE A 72 -7.57 21.33 -5.30
CA ILE A 72 -8.92 21.65 -5.77
C ILE A 72 -9.93 21.49 -4.62
N ALA A 73 -9.82 20.43 -3.83
CA ALA A 73 -10.68 20.21 -2.66
C ALA A 73 -10.55 21.34 -1.63
N THR A 74 -9.32 21.78 -1.35
CA THR A 74 -9.01 22.86 -0.41
C THR A 74 -9.54 24.21 -0.92
N VAL A 75 -9.23 24.57 -2.17
CA VAL A 75 -9.67 25.85 -2.77
C VAL A 75 -11.19 25.92 -2.84
N THR A 76 -11.86 24.83 -3.22
CA THR A 76 -13.34 24.81 -3.29
C THR A 76 -13.98 24.87 -1.91
N ALA A 77 -13.39 24.22 -0.90
CA ALA A 77 -13.84 24.35 0.50
C ALA A 77 -13.69 25.79 1.02
N MET A 78 -12.56 26.44 0.74
CA MET A 78 -12.35 27.86 1.06
C MET A 78 -13.33 28.78 0.33
N ALA A 79 -13.76 28.40 -0.87
CA ALA A 79 -14.78 29.11 -1.65
C ALA A 79 -16.24 28.83 -1.20
N GLY A 80 -16.42 28.08 -0.10
CA GLY A 80 -17.73 27.82 0.51
C GLY A 80 -18.38 26.50 0.12
N ARG A 81 -17.65 25.55 -0.48
CA ARG A 81 -18.09 24.15 -0.58
C ARG A 81 -18.20 23.56 0.83
N PRO A 82 -19.30 22.89 1.18
CA PRO A 82 -19.41 22.21 2.46
C PRO A 82 -18.38 21.07 2.55
N ILE A 83 -17.71 20.98 3.70
CA ILE A 83 -16.85 19.85 4.05
C ILE A 83 -17.75 18.75 4.59
N ARG A 84 -17.64 17.55 4.01
CA ARG A 84 -18.57 16.44 4.27
C ARG A 84 -18.04 15.41 5.27
N GLY A 85 -16.72 15.30 5.45
CA GLY A 85 -16.09 14.46 6.48
C GLY A 85 -15.50 15.29 7.61
N ARG A 86 -14.53 14.73 8.33
CA ARG A 86 -13.76 15.49 9.32
C ARG A 86 -12.91 16.55 8.63
N ALA A 87 -12.99 17.79 9.09
CA ALA A 87 -12.19 18.87 8.54
C ALA A 87 -10.79 18.91 9.16
N LEU A 88 -9.76 19.02 8.33
CA LEU A 88 -8.46 19.53 8.73
C LEU A 88 -8.42 21.03 8.48
N VAL A 89 -8.11 21.81 9.51
CA VAL A 89 -8.03 23.28 9.45
C VAL A 89 -6.64 23.75 9.85
N LEU A 90 -5.96 24.46 8.95
CA LEU A 90 -4.67 25.08 9.21
C LEU A 90 -4.72 26.55 8.76
N GLY A 91 -4.98 27.46 9.71
CA GLY A 91 -5.23 28.86 9.40
C GLY A 91 -6.41 29.01 8.42
N PRO A 92 -6.24 29.64 7.24
CA PRO A 92 -7.30 29.76 6.24
C PRO A 92 -7.55 28.47 5.45
N LEU A 93 -6.62 27.51 5.47
CA LEU A 93 -6.73 26.27 4.70
C LEU A 93 -7.70 25.32 5.39
N ARG A 94 -8.65 24.80 4.61
CA ARG A 94 -9.67 23.86 5.08
C ARG A 94 -9.93 22.79 4.02
N ALA A 95 -9.91 21.53 4.41
CA ALA A 95 -10.25 20.40 3.55
C ALA A 95 -10.78 19.22 4.37
N GLU A 96 -11.47 18.29 3.73
CA GLU A 96 -11.68 16.95 4.29
C GLU A 96 -10.32 16.33 4.65
N LEU A 97 -10.25 15.67 5.80
CA LEU A 97 -9.01 15.06 6.27
C LEU A 97 -8.44 14.09 5.24
N GLY A 98 -9.29 13.26 4.63
CA GLY A 98 -8.84 12.33 3.59
C GLY A 98 -8.12 13.03 2.44
N LEU A 99 -8.64 14.17 1.97
CA LEU A 99 -8.04 14.96 0.89
C LEU A 99 -6.79 15.70 1.36
N ALA A 100 -6.75 16.15 2.61
CA ALA A 100 -5.53 16.71 3.19
C ALA A 100 -4.41 15.66 3.31
N LEU A 101 -4.72 14.43 3.74
CA LEU A 101 -3.76 13.33 3.82
C LEU A 101 -3.26 12.92 2.43
N ILE A 102 -4.13 12.89 1.41
CA ILE A 102 -3.71 12.70 0.01
C ILE A 102 -2.68 13.78 -0.39
N GLY A 103 -2.93 15.05 -0.07
CA GLY A 103 -2.01 16.15 -0.34
C GLY A 103 -0.69 16.06 0.42
N ILE A 104 -0.72 15.69 1.71
CA ILE A 104 0.48 15.48 2.54
C ILE A 104 1.30 14.31 2.00
N GLY A 105 0.66 13.17 1.72
CA GLY A 105 1.30 12.01 1.12
C GLY A 105 1.95 12.36 -0.21
N ALA A 106 1.24 13.11 -1.06
CA ALA A 106 1.77 13.58 -2.33
C ALA A 106 2.99 14.49 -2.18
N LEU A 107 2.93 15.45 -1.25
CA LEU A 107 4.04 16.34 -0.97
C LEU A 107 5.28 15.57 -0.49
N VAL A 108 5.09 14.64 0.46
CA VAL A 108 6.19 13.80 0.98
C VAL A 108 6.81 12.98 -0.15
N THR A 109 6.00 12.31 -0.97
CA THR A 109 6.49 11.48 -2.07
C THR A 109 7.16 12.30 -3.18
N ILE A 110 6.64 13.48 -3.53
CA ILE A 110 7.29 14.35 -4.53
C ILE A 110 8.63 14.87 -4.01
N LEU A 111 8.71 15.27 -2.74
CA LEU A 111 9.96 15.74 -2.14
C LEU A 111 10.99 14.62 -1.97
N ALA A 112 10.54 13.36 -1.86
CA ALA A 112 11.43 12.21 -1.81
C ALA A 112 12.30 12.08 -3.07
N GLY A 113 11.81 12.44 -4.26
CA GLY A 113 12.59 12.36 -5.50
C GLY A 113 13.83 13.28 -5.53
N PRO A 114 13.70 14.60 -5.35
CA PRO A 114 14.86 15.49 -5.26
C PRO A 114 15.78 15.15 -4.08
N PHE A 115 15.21 14.70 -2.96
CA PHE A 115 15.98 14.23 -1.82
C PHE A 115 16.79 12.97 -2.16
N ASP A 116 16.22 12.04 -2.91
CA ASP A 116 16.89 10.85 -3.43
C ASP A 116 18.08 11.21 -4.32
N ASN A 117 17.87 12.14 -5.26
CA ASN A 117 18.94 12.60 -6.13
C ASN A 117 20.07 13.29 -5.34
N LEU A 118 19.75 14.07 -4.32
CA LEU A 118 20.74 14.66 -3.42
C LEU A 118 21.47 13.61 -2.59
N TRP A 119 20.74 12.66 -2.02
CA TRP A 119 21.29 11.55 -1.24
C TRP A 119 22.34 10.79 -2.05
N HIS A 120 22.01 10.50 -3.30
CA HIS A 120 22.94 9.83 -4.20
C HIS A 120 24.16 10.66 -4.59
N ALA A 121 24.01 11.97 -4.74
CA ALA A 121 25.13 12.87 -5.01
C ALA A 121 26.12 12.91 -3.83
N LEU A 122 25.64 12.75 -2.60
CA LEU A 122 26.44 12.82 -1.38
C LEU A 122 27.04 11.47 -0.95
N PHE A 123 26.24 10.41 -0.99
CA PHE A 123 26.58 9.10 -0.40
C PHE A 123 26.78 8.00 -1.44
N GLY A 124 26.56 8.31 -2.72
CA GLY A 124 26.62 7.33 -3.80
C GLY A 124 25.33 6.52 -3.93
N ARG A 125 25.39 5.45 -4.71
CA ARG A 125 24.20 4.64 -5.03
C ARG A 125 23.75 3.87 -3.79
N ASP A 126 22.44 3.80 -3.60
CA ASP A 126 21.89 2.97 -2.54
C ASP A 126 22.19 1.51 -2.80
N VAL A 127 22.47 0.81 -1.71
CA VAL A 127 22.55 -0.65 -1.73
C VAL A 127 21.15 -1.24 -1.89
N ASP A 128 20.12 -0.56 -1.37
CA ASP A 128 18.75 -1.04 -1.37
C ASP A 128 17.68 0.06 -1.09
N ILE A 129 16.38 -0.31 -1.04
CA ILE A 129 15.26 0.64 -0.89
C ILE A 129 15.13 1.27 0.51
N TRP A 130 15.99 0.94 1.47
CA TRP A 130 15.87 1.45 2.84
C TRP A 130 16.64 2.75 3.08
N SER A 131 17.10 3.41 2.03
CA SER A 131 17.61 4.77 2.21
C SER A 131 16.50 5.72 2.70
N PRO A 132 16.86 6.75 3.48
CA PRO A 132 15.90 7.74 3.97
C PRO A 132 14.94 8.32 2.91
N PRO A 133 15.37 8.69 1.68
CA PRO A 133 14.46 9.19 0.66
C PRO A 133 13.42 8.16 0.22
N HIS A 134 13.82 6.91 -0.04
CA HIS A 134 12.88 5.85 -0.40
C HIS A 134 11.86 5.58 0.71
N LEU A 135 12.30 5.50 1.96
CA LEU A 135 11.40 5.33 3.11
C LEU A 135 10.42 6.49 3.25
N ALA A 136 10.86 7.72 2.97
CA ALA A 136 9.96 8.88 2.91
C ALA A 136 8.92 8.72 1.79
N GLY A 137 9.33 8.31 0.58
CA GLY A 137 8.44 8.05 -0.54
C GLY A 137 7.38 6.98 -0.23
N ILE A 138 7.80 5.86 0.37
CA ILE A 138 6.93 4.76 0.82
C ILE A 138 5.95 5.24 1.89
N ALA A 139 6.42 6.00 2.89
CA ALA A 139 5.58 6.58 3.92
C ALA A 139 4.56 7.56 3.33
N GLY A 140 4.97 8.43 2.41
CA GLY A 140 4.08 9.34 1.68
C GLY A 140 3.00 8.62 0.90
N GLY A 141 3.37 7.52 0.21
CA GLY A 141 2.41 6.64 -0.48
C GLY A 141 1.40 6.03 0.49
N GLY A 142 1.86 5.52 1.63
CA GLY A 142 1.00 5.00 2.70
C GLY A 142 0.03 6.05 3.26
N ILE A 143 0.52 7.26 3.56
CA ILE A 143 -0.31 8.39 4.02
C ILE A 143 -1.36 8.76 2.98
N GLY A 144 -0.97 8.83 1.69
CA GLY A 144 -1.90 9.12 0.60
C GLY A 144 -2.99 8.06 0.44
N LEU A 145 -2.64 6.78 0.56
CA LEU A 145 -3.61 5.68 0.52
C LEU A 145 -4.56 5.69 1.72
N LEU A 146 -4.08 6.00 2.93
CA LEU A 146 -4.96 6.23 4.09
C LEU A 146 -5.90 7.42 3.85
N GLY A 147 -5.39 8.47 3.19
CA GLY A 147 -6.19 9.61 2.76
C GLY A 147 -7.28 9.22 1.76
N TRP A 148 -6.97 8.38 0.76
CA TRP A 148 -7.96 7.83 -0.17
C TRP A 148 -9.00 6.96 0.50
N LEU A 149 -8.60 6.17 1.50
CA LEU A 149 -9.53 5.36 2.28
C LEU A 149 -10.54 6.23 3.02
N ALA A 150 -10.08 7.32 3.66
CA ALA A 150 -10.96 8.29 4.32
C ALA A 150 -11.78 9.11 3.31
N ALA A 151 -11.19 9.54 2.19
CA ALA A 151 -11.87 10.37 1.19
C ALA A 151 -12.98 9.63 0.43
N THR A 152 -12.87 8.31 0.29
CA THR A 152 -13.91 7.49 -0.36
C THR A 152 -15.02 7.05 0.59
N ALA A 153 -14.95 7.42 1.86
CA ALA A 153 -15.97 7.05 2.82
C ALA A 153 -17.36 7.64 2.48
N PRO A 154 -18.45 7.10 3.05
CA PRO A 154 -19.80 7.50 2.66
C PRO A 154 -20.03 9.01 2.78
N GLY A 155 -20.75 9.56 1.80
CA GLY A 155 -21.14 10.96 1.77
C GLY A 155 -20.05 11.99 1.41
N VAL A 156 -18.75 11.64 1.38
CA VAL A 156 -17.71 12.57 0.90
C VAL A 156 -17.84 12.81 -0.61
N PHE A 157 -17.68 11.75 -1.40
CA PHE A 157 -17.87 11.78 -2.85
C PHE A 157 -19.26 11.25 -3.25
N PRO A 158 -19.86 11.81 -4.32
CA PRO A 158 -21.17 11.39 -4.83
C PRO A 158 -21.04 10.10 -5.67
N ILE A 159 -20.60 9.01 -5.04
CA ILE A 159 -20.44 7.68 -5.65
C ILE A 159 -21.38 6.68 -4.98
N ASP A 160 -21.82 5.66 -5.73
CA ASP A 160 -22.62 4.57 -5.18
C ASP A 160 -21.80 3.62 -4.29
N ASP A 161 -22.49 2.78 -3.52
CA ASP A 161 -21.87 1.85 -2.57
C ASP A 161 -20.99 0.79 -3.26
N ARG A 162 -21.32 0.43 -4.51
CA ARG A 162 -20.57 -0.57 -5.27
C ARG A 162 -19.21 -0.02 -5.67
N LEU A 163 -19.18 1.16 -6.29
CA LEU A 163 -17.95 1.85 -6.65
C LEU A 163 -17.14 2.18 -5.39
N ARG A 164 -17.77 2.64 -4.32
CA ARG A 164 -17.10 2.88 -3.03
C ARG A 164 -16.38 1.62 -2.53
N ARG A 165 -17.07 0.49 -2.51
CA ARG A 165 -16.48 -0.79 -2.09
C ARG A 165 -15.33 -1.22 -2.99
N LEU A 166 -15.45 -1.04 -4.31
CA LEU A 166 -14.38 -1.34 -5.25
C LEU A 166 -13.15 -0.45 -5.02
N LEU A 167 -13.35 0.85 -4.83
CA LEU A 167 -12.26 1.79 -4.52
C LEU A 167 -11.62 1.47 -3.17
N GLY A 168 -12.42 1.19 -2.13
CA GLY A 168 -11.91 0.77 -0.82
C GLY A 168 -11.07 -0.50 -0.89
N LEU A 169 -11.52 -1.53 -1.63
CA LEU A 169 -10.74 -2.75 -1.88
C LEU A 169 -9.46 -2.47 -2.65
N PHE A 170 -9.53 -1.62 -3.69
CA PHE A 170 -8.36 -1.21 -4.45
C PHE A 170 -7.33 -0.48 -3.57
N THR A 171 -7.78 0.46 -2.74
CA THR A 171 -6.92 1.21 -1.80
C THR A 171 -6.31 0.30 -0.75
N LEU A 172 -7.09 -0.60 -0.13
CA LEU A 172 -6.59 -1.55 0.88
C LEU A 172 -5.63 -2.57 0.28
N GLY A 173 -5.90 -3.06 -0.94
CA GLY A 173 -4.99 -3.93 -1.68
C GLY A 173 -3.66 -3.24 -1.98
N ASN A 174 -3.70 -1.96 -2.36
CA ASN A 174 -2.49 -1.15 -2.55
C ASN A 174 -1.77 -0.83 -1.23
N LEU A 175 -2.48 -0.65 -0.12
CA LEU A 175 -1.86 -0.46 1.19
C LEU A 175 -1.10 -1.73 1.61
N CYS A 176 -1.65 -2.91 1.33
CA CYS A 176 -0.93 -4.18 1.48
C CYS A 176 0.28 -4.24 0.53
N ALA A 177 0.14 -3.79 -0.71
CA ALA A 177 1.24 -3.75 -1.67
C ALA A 177 2.38 -2.85 -1.18
N VAL A 178 2.09 -1.67 -0.62
CA VAL A 178 3.09 -0.77 -0.01
C VAL A 178 3.76 -1.42 1.20
N SER A 179 3.00 -2.11 2.07
CA SER A 179 3.57 -2.88 3.19
C SER A 179 4.56 -3.95 2.71
N VAL A 180 4.27 -4.61 1.59
CA VAL A 180 5.14 -5.64 1.02
C VAL A 180 6.30 -5.01 0.23
N PHE A 181 6.09 -3.90 -0.46
CA PHE A 181 7.11 -3.18 -1.21
C PHE A 181 8.23 -2.66 -0.30
N ALA A 182 7.88 -2.20 0.91
CA ALA A 182 8.83 -1.83 1.95
C ALA A 182 9.79 -2.96 2.38
N LEU A 183 9.51 -4.21 1.98
CA LEU A 183 10.39 -5.36 2.19
C LEU A 183 11.54 -5.43 1.17
N ASN A 184 11.69 -4.45 0.27
CA ASN A 184 12.92 -4.28 -0.48
C ASN A 184 13.25 -5.49 -1.39
N PHE A 185 14.45 -6.06 -1.29
CA PHE A 185 14.87 -7.19 -2.13
C PHE A 185 13.95 -8.42 -1.97
N TYR A 186 13.28 -8.59 -0.82
CA TYR A 186 12.28 -9.65 -0.61
C TYR A 186 11.06 -9.52 -1.52
N TYR A 187 10.76 -8.30 -1.98
CA TYR A 187 9.74 -8.01 -2.98
C TYR A 187 10.25 -8.23 -4.40
N ILE A 188 11.51 -7.89 -4.66
CA ILE A 188 12.12 -7.94 -5.99
C ILE A 188 12.39 -9.37 -6.42
N THR A 189 12.95 -10.21 -5.53
CA THR A 189 13.40 -11.58 -5.82
C THR A 189 12.85 -12.58 -4.81
N SER A 190 12.28 -13.69 -5.30
CA SER A 190 11.68 -14.70 -4.40
C SER A 190 12.73 -15.53 -3.68
N VAL A 191 13.92 -15.71 -4.27
CA VAL A 191 15.05 -16.47 -3.69
C VAL A 191 15.62 -15.81 -2.43
N THR A 192 15.47 -14.49 -2.29
CA THR A 192 16.04 -13.75 -1.16
C THR A 192 15.16 -13.78 0.08
N ARG A 193 13.94 -14.34 -0.01
CA ARG A 193 13.03 -14.59 1.12
C ARG A 193 13.60 -15.63 2.06
N GLU A 194 14.48 -15.20 2.95
CA GLU A 194 15.07 -16.03 3.99
C GLU A 194 14.05 -16.39 5.08
N ALA A 195 14.17 -17.61 5.60
CA ALA A 195 13.12 -18.25 6.38
C ALA A 195 12.89 -17.65 7.77
N PHE A 196 13.81 -16.82 8.28
CA PHE A 196 13.67 -16.20 9.60
C PHE A 196 13.15 -14.77 9.51
N PHE A 197 13.85 -13.88 8.80
CA PHE A 197 13.54 -12.45 8.83
C PHE A 197 12.34 -12.07 7.96
N TYR A 198 12.15 -12.72 6.81
CA TYR A 198 11.04 -12.39 5.91
C TYR A 198 9.66 -12.53 6.57
N PRO A 199 9.33 -13.65 7.27
CA PRO A 199 8.05 -13.73 7.98
C PRO A 199 7.90 -12.73 9.12
N LEU A 200 8.99 -12.32 9.79
CA LEU A 200 8.96 -11.29 10.83
C LEU A 200 8.58 -9.93 10.25
N LEU A 201 9.20 -9.53 9.13
CA LEU A 201 8.86 -8.26 8.48
C LEU A 201 7.42 -8.24 7.96
N ILE A 202 6.95 -9.33 7.35
CA ILE A 202 5.54 -9.46 6.94
C ILE A 202 4.62 -9.30 8.17
N SER A 203 4.97 -9.94 9.29
CA SER A 203 4.24 -9.82 10.56
C SER A 203 4.27 -8.39 11.12
N ALA A 204 5.33 -7.61 10.90
CA ALA A 204 5.39 -6.22 11.33
C ALA A 204 4.49 -5.29 10.49
N LEU A 205 4.40 -5.50 9.19
CA LEU A 205 3.83 -4.50 8.28
C LEU A 205 2.38 -4.80 7.86
N VAL A 206 2.07 -6.05 7.57
CA VAL A 206 0.80 -6.43 6.91
C VAL A 206 -0.41 -6.45 7.87
N PRO A 207 -0.31 -6.96 9.12
CA PRO A 207 -1.46 -7.01 10.03
C PRO A 207 -2.08 -5.65 10.35
N ALA A 208 -1.32 -4.56 10.33
CA ALA A 208 -1.85 -3.20 10.44
C ALA A 208 -2.85 -2.89 9.34
N THR A 209 -2.50 -3.19 8.08
CA THR A 209 -3.38 -2.98 6.93
C THR A 209 -4.62 -3.86 6.99
N LEU A 210 -4.47 -5.13 7.40
CA LEU A 210 -5.60 -6.03 7.60
C LEU A 210 -6.54 -5.51 8.69
N ALA A 211 -6.01 -4.99 9.80
CA ALA A 211 -6.80 -4.39 10.87
C ALA A 211 -7.61 -3.18 10.38
N ILE A 212 -6.99 -2.32 9.57
CA ILE A 212 -7.66 -1.17 8.94
C ILE A 212 -8.80 -1.64 8.05
N ALA A 213 -8.58 -2.66 7.22
CA ALA A 213 -9.62 -3.24 6.38
C ALA A 213 -10.85 -3.68 7.18
N THR A 214 -10.64 -4.24 8.38
CA THR A 214 -11.74 -4.73 9.23
C THR A 214 -12.63 -3.66 9.84
N VAL A 215 -12.21 -2.40 9.75
CA VAL A 215 -13.02 -1.24 10.14
C VAL A 215 -13.61 -0.60 8.90
N ALA A 216 -12.81 -0.44 7.85
CA ALA A 216 -13.22 0.29 6.64
C ALA A 216 -14.18 -0.48 5.71
N LEU A 217 -14.23 -1.81 5.80
CA LEU A 217 -15.10 -2.63 4.96
C LEU A 217 -16.17 -3.35 5.79
N PRO A 218 -17.42 -3.43 5.29
CA PRO A 218 -18.44 -4.23 5.94
C PRO A 218 -18.18 -5.73 5.78
N GLY A 219 -18.57 -6.49 6.80
CA GLY A 219 -18.63 -7.95 6.76
C GLY A 219 -17.48 -8.67 7.47
N ARG A 220 -17.72 -9.95 7.78
CA ARG A 220 -16.81 -10.79 8.57
C ARG A 220 -15.49 -11.17 7.89
N TRP A 221 -15.39 -10.95 6.57
CA TRP A 221 -14.26 -11.35 5.72
C TRP A 221 -13.44 -10.15 5.21
N ALA A 222 -13.51 -9.01 5.90
CA ALA A 222 -12.92 -7.76 5.46
C ALA A 222 -11.40 -7.83 5.28
N ALA A 223 -10.66 -8.46 6.19
CA ALA A 223 -9.21 -8.64 6.06
C ALA A 223 -8.88 -9.55 4.86
N THR A 224 -9.64 -10.63 4.70
CA THR A 224 -9.50 -11.57 3.60
C THR A 224 -9.74 -10.89 2.26
N TRP A 225 -10.78 -10.07 2.12
CA TRP A 225 -11.05 -9.33 0.90
C TRP A 225 -9.97 -8.31 0.56
N ALA A 226 -9.37 -7.64 1.55
CA ALA A 226 -8.21 -6.78 1.32
C ALA A 226 -6.98 -7.57 0.82
N ALA A 227 -6.73 -8.75 1.39
CA ALA A 227 -5.65 -9.63 0.94
C ALA A 227 -5.91 -10.24 -0.46
N VAL A 228 -7.16 -10.55 -0.78
CA VAL A 228 -7.59 -10.95 -2.14
C VAL A 228 -7.35 -9.81 -3.12
N ALA A 229 -7.76 -8.58 -2.78
CA ALA A 229 -7.55 -7.42 -3.63
C ALA A 229 -6.06 -7.19 -3.89
N TYR A 230 -5.21 -7.24 -2.84
CA TYR A 230 -3.76 -7.22 -2.98
C TYR A 230 -3.25 -8.28 -3.96
N THR A 231 -3.65 -9.54 -3.76
CA THR A 231 -3.18 -10.66 -4.59
C THR A 231 -3.62 -10.49 -6.04
N ALA A 232 -4.87 -10.11 -6.27
CA ALA A 232 -5.42 -9.91 -7.61
C ALA A 232 -4.76 -8.72 -8.33
N ILE A 233 -4.57 -7.60 -7.65
CA ILE A 233 -3.90 -6.41 -8.19
C ILE A 233 -2.44 -6.74 -8.53
N ALA A 234 -1.73 -7.44 -7.65
CA ALA A 234 -0.35 -7.85 -7.89
C ALA A 234 -0.25 -8.77 -9.10
N LEU A 235 -1.03 -9.85 -9.15
CA LEU A 235 -1.01 -10.79 -10.28
C LEU A 235 -1.41 -10.11 -11.59
N LEU A 236 -2.46 -9.28 -11.61
CA LEU A 236 -2.84 -8.52 -12.80
C LEU A 236 -1.71 -7.60 -13.29
N GLY A 237 -1.10 -6.85 -12.37
CA GLY A 237 0.04 -5.99 -12.70
C GLY A 237 1.22 -6.79 -13.26
N TYR A 238 1.50 -7.96 -12.68
CA TYR A 238 2.61 -8.81 -13.10
C TYR A 238 2.37 -9.41 -14.49
N GLU A 239 1.14 -9.82 -14.79
CA GLU A 239 0.76 -10.28 -16.12
C GLU A 239 0.86 -9.16 -17.16
N VAL A 240 0.40 -7.95 -16.85
CA VAL A 240 0.53 -6.78 -17.75
C VAL A 240 2.00 -6.49 -18.05
N LEU A 241 2.86 -6.51 -17.03
CA LEU A 241 4.29 -6.31 -17.17
C LEU A 241 4.93 -7.42 -18.03
N ALA A 242 4.65 -8.68 -17.71
CA ALA A 242 5.17 -9.83 -18.44
C ALA A 242 4.74 -9.83 -19.91
N ALA A 243 3.46 -9.57 -20.20
CA ALA A 243 2.92 -9.46 -21.55
C ALA A 243 3.55 -8.30 -22.34
N SER A 244 4.04 -7.27 -21.64
CA SER A 244 4.72 -6.11 -22.23
C SER A 244 6.25 -6.28 -22.32
N GLY A 245 6.77 -7.49 -22.07
CA GLY A 245 8.20 -7.81 -22.16
C GLY A 245 9.03 -7.42 -20.92
N TRP A 246 8.38 -6.98 -19.85
CA TRP A 246 9.04 -6.64 -18.58
C TRP A 246 9.17 -7.87 -17.68
N ARG A 247 10.17 -7.85 -16.80
CA ARG A 247 10.34 -8.88 -15.76
C ARG A 247 9.54 -8.46 -14.52
N PRO A 248 8.35 -9.06 -14.27
CA PRO A 248 7.52 -8.65 -13.15
C PRO A 248 8.21 -8.94 -11.82
N PRO A 249 7.80 -8.27 -10.71
CA PRO A 249 8.29 -8.56 -9.35
C PRO A 249 8.15 -10.03 -8.92
N ALA A 250 8.72 -10.39 -7.77
CA ALA A 250 8.60 -11.75 -7.26
C ALA A 250 7.15 -12.10 -6.91
N PHE A 251 6.80 -13.38 -7.01
CA PHE A 251 5.46 -13.90 -6.70
C PHE A 251 4.91 -13.27 -5.40
N PRO A 252 3.67 -12.74 -5.39
CA PRO A 252 3.20 -11.96 -4.25
C PRO A 252 3.07 -12.85 -3.00
N PRO A 253 3.54 -12.41 -1.81
CA PRO A 253 3.34 -13.16 -0.57
C PRO A 253 1.91 -13.62 -0.36
N LEU A 254 1.75 -14.83 0.18
CA LEU A 254 0.45 -15.45 0.47
C LEU A 254 -0.23 -14.87 1.72
N VAL A 255 -0.31 -13.53 1.80
CA VAL A 255 -1.01 -12.78 2.84
C VAL A 255 -2.45 -13.27 3.03
N ILE A 256 -3.09 -13.71 1.95
CA ILE A 256 -4.45 -14.24 1.95
C ILE A 256 -4.63 -15.38 2.96
N ALA A 257 -3.63 -16.27 3.12
CA ALA A 257 -3.71 -17.38 4.06
C ALA A 257 -3.79 -16.88 5.51
N GLY A 258 -2.91 -15.96 5.89
CA GLY A 258 -2.92 -15.31 7.20
C GLY A 258 -4.20 -14.49 7.43
N ALA A 259 -4.70 -13.80 6.40
CA ALA A 259 -5.93 -13.00 6.49
C ALA A 259 -7.19 -13.85 6.75
N ILE A 260 -7.29 -15.03 6.12
CA ILE A 260 -8.36 -16.00 6.39
C ILE A 260 -8.32 -16.43 7.87
N ALA A 261 -7.13 -16.73 8.39
CA ALA A 261 -6.95 -17.11 9.79
C ALA A 261 -7.42 -15.99 10.74
N VAL A 262 -7.06 -14.75 10.44
CA VAL A 262 -7.48 -13.56 11.20
C VAL A 262 -9.01 -13.43 11.22
N ASP A 263 -9.68 -13.47 10.06
CA ASP A 263 -11.13 -13.31 10.01
C ASP A 263 -11.88 -14.45 10.69
N LEU A 264 -11.41 -15.70 10.56
CA LEU A 264 -11.96 -16.84 11.28
C LEU A 264 -11.83 -16.71 12.80
N LEU A 265 -10.66 -16.28 13.29
CA LEU A 265 -10.41 -16.09 14.72
C LEU A 265 -11.21 -14.91 15.29
N ARG A 266 -11.31 -13.80 14.54
CA ARG A 266 -12.16 -12.66 14.88
C ARG A 266 -13.63 -13.06 14.97
N GLY A 267 -14.11 -13.83 13.99
CA GLY A 267 -15.51 -14.28 13.94
C GLY A 267 -15.91 -15.19 15.10
N ARG A 268 -14.96 -15.89 15.73
CA ARG A 268 -15.21 -16.69 16.94
C ARG A 268 -15.37 -15.85 18.21
N GLY A 269 -14.85 -14.62 18.23
CA GLY A 269 -14.93 -13.72 19.39
C GLY A 269 -14.14 -14.20 20.61
N GLY A 270 -14.38 -13.54 21.75
CA GLY A 270 -13.76 -13.89 23.04
C GLY A 270 -12.23 -13.94 22.98
N ARG A 271 -11.64 -14.99 23.56
CA ARG A 271 -10.18 -15.21 23.56
C ARG A 271 -9.60 -15.38 22.15
N SER A 272 -10.37 -15.89 21.19
CA SER A 272 -9.91 -16.07 19.81
C SER A 272 -9.68 -14.74 19.08
N ALA A 273 -10.42 -13.70 19.44
CA ALA A 273 -10.25 -12.36 18.88
C ALA A 273 -9.15 -11.55 19.59
N HIS A 274 -8.44 -12.12 20.57
CA HIS A 274 -7.35 -11.44 21.26
C HIS A 274 -6.21 -11.12 20.27
N PRO A 275 -5.60 -9.92 20.30
CA PRO A 275 -4.58 -9.51 19.34
C PRO A 275 -3.40 -10.49 19.21
N LEU A 276 -2.92 -11.08 20.32
CA LEU A 276 -1.89 -12.12 20.27
C LEU A 276 -2.36 -13.40 19.56
N THR A 277 -3.62 -13.78 19.71
CA THR A 277 -4.18 -14.95 19.03
C THR A 277 -4.35 -14.68 17.54
N LEU A 278 -4.79 -13.47 17.16
CA LEU A 278 -4.83 -13.03 15.76
C LEU A 278 -3.43 -12.99 15.14
N GLY A 279 -2.46 -12.42 15.86
CA GLY A 279 -1.07 -12.34 15.43
C GLY A 279 -0.43 -13.72 15.25
N LEU A 280 -0.64 -14.62 16.21
CA LEU A 280 -0.18 -16.01 16.11
C LEU A 280 -0.85 -16.74 14.94
N GLY A 281 -2.17 -16.62 14.80
CA GLY A 281 -2.92 -17.22 13.71
C GLY A 281 -2.45 -16.73 12.34
N PHE A 282 -2.23 -15.43 12.19
CA PHE A 282 -1.66 -14.83 10.99
C PHE A 282 -0.26 -15.39 10.69
N ALA A 283 0.67 -15.29 11.65
CA ALA A 283 2.07 -15.65 11.45
C ALA A 283 2.25 -17.14 11.13
N VAL A 284 1.58 -18.03 11.87
CA VAL A 284 1.64 -19.48 11.64
C VAL A 284 1.07 -19.85 10.28
N VAL A 285 -0.14 -19.38 9.95
CA VAL A 285 -0.79 -19.75 8.69
C VAL A 285 -0.07 -19.15 7.48
N PHE A 286 0.46 -17.92 7.61
CA PHE A 286 1.33 -17.32 6.60
C PHE A 286 2.59 -18.16 6.37
N VAL A 287 3.31 -18.53 7.43
CA VAL A 287 4.53 -19.33 7.32
C VAL A 287 4.24 -20.70 6.70
N VAL A 288 3.16 -21.37 7.11
CA VAL A 288 2.76 -22.66 6.53
C VAL A 288 2.44 -22.52 5.04
N ALA A 289 1.73 -21.45 4.65
CA ALA A 289 1.40 -21.20 3.26
C ALA A 289 2.64 -20.89 2.41
N GLU A 290 3.54 -20.03 2.89
CA GLU A 290 4.81 -19.75 2.21
C GLU A 290 5.71 -20.97 2.13
N PHE A 291 5.77 -21.78 3.19
CA PHE A 291 6.49 -23.05 3.19
C PHE A 291 5.93 -23.99 2.12
N ALA A 292 4.62 -24.20 2.08
CA ALA A 292 3.98 -25.02 1.05
C ALA A 292 4.26 -24.46 -0.35
N ARG A 293 4.19 -23.14 -0.54
CA ARG A 293 4.54 -22.50 -1.82
C ARG A 293 5.98 -22.79 -2.21
N MET A 294 6.94 -22.65 -1.30
CA MET A 294 8.35 -22.92 -1.58
C MET A 294 8.63 -24.40 -1.86
N LEU A 295 7.82 -25.32 -1.33
CA LEU A 295 7.90 -26.76 -1.64
C LEU A 295 7.38 -27.09 -3.05
N PHE A 296 6.22 -26.56 -3.44
CA PHE A 296 5.58 -26.88 -4.71
C PHE A 296 6.06 -26.00 -5.87
N PHE A 297 6.46 -24.76 -5.58
CA PHE A 297 6.90 -23.76 -6.53
C PHE A 297 8.25 -23.21 -6.07
N ALA A 298 9.31 -23.95 -6.42
CA ALA A 298 10.67 -23.49 -6.16
C ALA A 298 10.89 -22.14 -6.85
N PRO A 299 11.51 -21.15 -6.17
CA PRO A 299 11.82 -19.89 -6.81
C PRO A 299 12.75 -20.14 -8.01
N PRO A 300 12.51 -19.49 -9.14
CA PRO A 300 13.32 -19.72 -10.34
C PRO A 300 14.79 -19.39 -10.05
N VAL A 301 15.70 -20.13 -10.69
CA VAL A 301 17.14 -19.84 -10.63
C VAL A 301 17.35 -18.39 -11.07
N PRO A 302 18.11 -17.58 -10.32
CA PRO A 302 18.34 -16.20 -10.71
C PRO A 302 19.04 -16.13 -12.08
N THR A 303 18.41 -15.46 -13.04
CA THR A 303 18.98 -15.22 -14.37
C THR A 303 19.33 -13.74 -14.52
N SER A 304 20.52 -13.41 -15.02
CA SER A 304 20.89 -12.01 -15.28
C SER A 304 19.92 -11.34 -16.25
N ALA A 305 19.74 -10.04 -16.10
CA ALA A 305 18.79 -9.24 -16.87
C ALA A 305 19.08 -9.16 -18.37
N LEU A 306 20.36 -9.14 -18.73
CA LEU A 306 20.83 -8.72 -20.05
C LEU A 306 21.51 -9.84 -20.84
N GLY A 307 21.69 -11.04 -20.26
CA GLY A 307 22.62 -12.03 -20.80
C GLY A 307 24.07 -11.55 -20.61
N GLY A 308 24.89 -12.37 -19.95
CA GLY A 308 26.22 -11.97 -19.50
C GLY A 308 26.23 -11.38 -18.09
N VAL A 309 27.43 -11.27 -17.54
CA VAL A 309 27.70 -10.98 -16.12
C VAL A 309 28.36 -9.61 -16.04
N GLU A 310 27.76 -8.65 -15.33
CA GLU A 310 28.47 -7.47 -14.82
C GLU A 310 29.17 -7.87 -13.50
N PRO A 311 30.47 -8.20 -13.48
CA PRO A 311 31.04 -9.12 -12.49
C PRO A 311 31.20 -8.58 -11.07
N ARG A 312 31.05 -7.28 -10.81
CA ARG A 312 31.37 -6.72 -9.49
C ARG A 312 30.16 -6.42 -8.60
N VAL A 313 29.02 -6.07 -9.19
CA VAL A 313 27.78 -5.78 -8.43
C VAL A 313 26.89 -7.02 -8.42
N THR A 314 26.79 -7.68 -9.57
CA THR A 314 26.10 -8.95 -9.77
C THR A 314 26.73 -10.05 -8.91
N ALA A 315 28.07 -10.13 -8.83
CA ALA A 315 28.71 -11.16 -8.02
C ALA A 315 28.66 -10.91 -6.51
N LEU A 316 28.52 -9.70 -5.99
CA LEU A 316 28.31 -9.48 -4.54
C LEU A 316 26.84 -9.73 -4.16
N TYR A 317 25.91 -9.26 -4.99
CA TYR A 317 24.49 -9.55 -4.88
C TYR A 317 24.17 -11.04 -5.10
N PHE A 318 24.95 -11.76 -5.89
CA PHE A 318 24.82 -13.21 -6.03
C PHE A 318 25.73 -13.99 -5.07
N GLN A 319 26.94 -13.55 -4.69
CA GLN A 319 27.77 -14.28 -3.70
C GLN A 319 27.14 -14.32 -2.32
N TYR A 320 26.44 -13.26 -1.89
CA TYR A 320 25.79 -13.28 -0.58
C TYR A 320 24.55 -14.21 -0.56
N TYR A 321 23.96 -14.51 -1.73
CA TYR A 321 22.67 -15.20 -1.82
C TYR A 321 22.71 -16.56 -2.59
N GLU A 322 23.75 -16.83 -3.38
CA GLU A 322 24.10 -18.16 -3.96
C GLU A 322 24.60 -19.14 -2.89
N GLN A 323 24.88 -18.68 -1.67
CA GLN A 323 25.19 -19.58 -0.53
C GLN A 323 23.99 -20.44 -0.09
N THR A 324 22.85 -20.38 -0.79
CA THR A 324 21.64 -21.17 -0.57
C THR A 324 21.69 -22.59 -1.15
N VAL A 325 22.79 -23.31 -0.92
CA VAL A 325 22.73 -24.79 -0.86
C VAL A 325 21.86 -25.22 0.34
N ALA A 326 21.78 -24.36 1.36
CA ALA A 326 20.77 -24.50 2.41
C ALA A 326 19.37 -24.31 1.83
N ARG A 327 18.42 -25.14 2.27
CA ARG A 327 16.98 -24.89 2.13
C ARG A 327 16.45 -24.33 3.47
N PRO A 328 16.68 -23.04 3.82
CA PRO A 328 16.31 -22.48 5.12
C PRO A 328 14.84 -22.71 5.48
N TRP A 329 13.97 -22.79 4.47
CA TRP A 329 12.56 -23.09 4.66
C TRP A 329 12.30 -24.51 5.19
N LEU A 330 13.18 -25.48 4.97
CA LEU A 330 13.11 -26.85 5.53
C LEU A 330 13.74 -26.96 6.94
N SER A 331 14.06 -25.85 7.60
CA SER A 331 14.70 -25.83 8.92
C SER A 331 13.73 -25.43 10.04
N LEU A 332 14.25 -25.17 11.25
CA LEU A 332 13.48 -24.64 12.38
C LEU A 332 13.21 -23.12 12.27
N TRP A 333 13.88 -22.42 11.35
CA TRP A 333 13.76 -20.96 11.23
C TRP A 333 12.35 -20.45 10.94
N PRO A 334 11.56 -21.05 10.02
CA PRO A 334 10.18 -20.62 9.82
C PRO A 334 9.32 -20.78 11.08
N VAL A 335 9.55 -21.84 11.86
CA VAL A 335 8.82 -22.08 13.11
C VAL A 335 9.19 -21.01 14.14
N ALA A 336 10.49 -20.72 14.29
CA ALA A 336 10.94 -19.64 15.17
C ALA A 336 10.37 -18.28 14.74
N ALA A 337 10.34 -18.00 13.42
CA ALA A 337 9.77 -16.79 12.87
C ALA A 337 8.26 -16.69 13.11
N ALA A 338 7.51 -17.79 13.05
CA ALA A 338 6.09 -17.80 13.39
C ALA A 338 5.85 -17.48 14.88
N ILE A 339 6.65 -18.05 15.78
CA ILE A 339 6.54 -17.82 17.23
C ILE A 339 6.88 -16.37 17.58
N LEU A 340 8.01 -15.87 17.08
CA LEU A 340 8.47 -14.49 17.33
C LEU A 340 7.66 -13.45 16.55
N GLY A 341 7.08 -13.83 15.41
CA GLY A 341 6.22 -12.98 14.60
C GLY A 341 4.86 -12.74 15.23
N ALA A 342 4.38 -13.62 16.11
CA ALA A 342 3.07 -13.47 16.78
C ALA A 342 2.92 -12.15 17.58
N PRO A 343 3.83 -11.79 18.52
CA PRO A 343 3.73 -10.51 19.23
C PRO A 343 3.91 -9.31 18.29
N LEU A 344 4.74 -9.44 17.26
CA LEU A 344 4.97 -8.39 16.27
C LEU A 344 3.71 -8.13 15.42
N ALA A 345 3.05 -9.20 14.97
CA ALA A 345 1.77 -9.14 14.28
C ALA A 345 0.65 -8.60 15.15
N ALA A 346 0.64 -8.93 16.44
CA ALA A 346 -0.32 -8.36 17.38
C ALA A 346 -0.12 -6.85 17.58
N ALA A 347 1.13 -6.39 17.72
CA ALA A 347 1.46 -4.97 17.81
C ALA A 347 1.08 -4.24 16.52
N SER A 348 1.41 -4.81 15.36
CA SER A 348 1.02 -4.30 14.04
C SER A 348 -0.50 -4.16 13.90
N TRP A 349 -1.23 -5.21 14.27
CA TRP A 349 -2.70 -5.22 14.29
C TRP A 349 -3.28 -4.11 15.17
N LEU A 350 -2.77 -3.94 16.39
CA LEU A 350 -3.21 -2.89 17.31
C LEU A 350 -2.92 -1.48 16.76
N SER A 351 -1.77 -1.28 16.14
CA SER A 351 -1.43 -0.02 15.46
C SER A 351 -2.41 0.26 14.33
N GLY A 352 -2.72 -0.72 13.48
CA GLY A 352 -3.73 -0.59 12.43
C GLY A 352 -5.12 -0.26 12.98
N LYS A 353 -5.55 -0.91 14.07
CA LYS A 353 -6.81 -0.57 14.76
C LYS A 353 -6.84 0.87 15.27
N ARG A 354 -5.72 1.39 15.79
CA ARG A 354 -5.61 2.79 16.25
C ARG A 354 -5.66 3.77 15.09
N VAL A 355 -4.97 3.48 13.99
CA VAL A 355 -5.03 4.29 12.76
C VAL A 355 -6.46 4.34 12.22
N ALA A 356 -7.12 3.17 12.12
CA ALA A 356 -8.51 3.11 11.65
C ALA A 356 -9.48 3.84 12.59
N ALA A 357 -9.31 3.70 13.91
CA ALA A 357 -10.11 4.44 14.88
C ALA A 357 -9.86 5.95 14.78
N ALA A 358 -8.62 6.38 14.53
CA ALA A 358 -8.31 7.78 14.29
C ALA A 358 -9.06 8.29 13.06
N LEU A 359 -9.26 7.49 12.01
CA LEU A 359 -10.05 7.81 10.82
C LEU A 359 -11.56 7.56 10.98
N GLY A 360 -12.03 7.15 12.16
CA GLY A 360 -13.40 6.65 12.37
C GLY A 360 -14.49 7.63 11.93
N ASP A 361 -14.33 8.92 12.25
CA ASP A 361 -15.29 9.96 11.87
C ASP A 361 -15.53 10.02 10.36
N ASP A 362 -14.48 9.77 9.58
CA ASP A 362 -14.54 9.75 8.12
C ASP A 362 -15.11 8.41 7.62
N LEU A 363 -14.64 7.28 8.15
CA LEU A 363 -15.07 5.94 7.69
C LEU A 363 -16.56 5.66 7.89
N ASP A 364 -17.13 6.20 8.97
CA ASP A 364 -18.54 6.02 9.34
C ASP A 364 -19.38 7.27 9.06
N THR A 365 -18.87 8.26 8.31
CA THR A 365 -19.66 9.47 8.05
C THR A 365 -20.89 9.12 7.21
N GLU A 366 -22.08 9.17 7.80
CA GLU A 366 -23.29 9.47 7.03
C GLU A 366 -23.26 10.98 6.74
N ALA A 367 -22.41 11.43 5.81
CA ALA A 367 -22.31 12.86 5.53
C ALA A 367 -23.60 13.33 4.87
N LEU A 368 -24.56 13.75 5.70
CA LEU A 368 -25.85 14.36 5.37
C LEU A 368 -26.31 14.02 3.94
N ALA A 369 -26.53 12.73 3.68
CA ALA A 369 -27.53 12.35 2.71
C ALA A 369 -28.86 12.58 3.43
N HIS A 370 -29.38 13.81 3.38
CA HIS A 370 -30.78 14.24 3.50
C HIS A 370 -30.86 15.71 3.96
N PRO A 371 -31.65 16.58 3.30
CA PRO A 371 -32.17 16.58 1.91
C PRO A 371 -31.49 17.61 0.99
#